data_AF-A0A354ME63-F1
#
_entry.id   AF-A0A354ME63-F1
#
_cell.length_a   1.000
_cell.length_b   1.000
_cell.length_c   1.000
_cell.angle_alpha   90.00
_cell.angle_beta   90.00
_cell.angle_gamma   90.00
#
_symmetry.space_group_name_H-M   'P 1'
#
loop_
_entity.id
_entity.type
_entity.pdbx_description
1 polymer ?
#
loop_
_entity_poly.entity_id
_entity_poly.type
_entity_poly.pdbx_seq_one_letter_code
_entity_poly.pdbx_strand_id
1 'polypeptide(L)'
;MELKDLEKEIENIKTRNKKVELDKKWETSLTRKICICILTYIVVIVYSYIVRNYSNILLSSLVPVIGFTLSTLSLKYIRKIWEKNIK
;
A
#
# COMPACT_ATOMS: atom_id res chain seq x y z
N MET A 1 13.37 -39.12 11.45
CA MET A 1 13.64 -37.82 10.80
C MET A 1 15.03 -37.41 11.24
N GLU A 2 15.95 -37.18 10.31
CA GLU A 2 17.33 -36.84 10.68
C GLU A 2 17.40 -35.41 11.21
N LEU A 3 18.34 -35.14 12.12
CA LEU A 3 18.58 -33.78 12.66
C LEU A 3 18.78 -32.74 11.54
N LYS A 4 19.40 -33.13 10.43
CA LYS A 4 19.60 -32.29 9.25
C LYS A 4 18.30 -31.89 8.54
N ASP A 5 17.31 -32.79 8.52
CA ASP A 5 16.00 -32.50 7.91
C ASP A 5 15.25 -31.46 8.76
N LEU A 6 15.31 -31.62 10.08
CA LEU A 6 14.72 -30.67 11.04
C LEU A 6 15.37 -29.28 10.96
N GLU A 7 16.71 -29.21 10.86
CA GLU A 7 17.42 -27.94 10.68
C GLU A 7 16.98 -27.21 9.40
N LYS A 8 16.85 -27.94 8.29
CA LYS A 8 16.40 -27.39 7.01
C LYS A 8 14.96 -26.90 7.06
N GLU A 9 14.08 -27.62 7.76
CA GLU A 9 12.70 -27.21 7.98
C GLU A 9 12.62 -25.92 8.83
N ILE A 10 13.41 -25.83 9.90
CA ILE A 10 13.50 -24.64 10.75
C ILE A 10 13.99 -23.43 9.95
N GLU A 11 15.00 -23.59 9.10
CA GLU A 11 15.51 -22.50 8.25
C GLU A 11 14.44 -22.02 7.25
N ASN A 12 13.72 -22.96 6.61
CA ASN A 12 12.62 -22.64 5.72
C ASN A 12 11.50 -21.85 6.43
N ILE A 13 11.14 -22.26 7.65
CA ILE A 13 10.14 -21.57 8.48
C ILE A 13 10.62 -20.16 8.83
N LYS A 14 11.87 -20.00 9.30
CA LYS A 14 12.45 -18.68 9.62
C LYS A 14 12.44 -17.74 8.41
N THR A 15 12.80 -18.26 7.23
CA THR A 15 12.86 -17.49 6.00
C THR A 15 11.49 -16.98 5.56
N ARG A 16 10.45 -17.82 5.67
CA ARG A 16 9.06 -17.44 5.40
C ARG A 16 8.53 -16.45 6.43
N ASN A 17 8.77 -16.70 7.72
CA ASN A 17 8.33 -15.81 8.79
C ASN A 17 8.92 -14.40 8.64
N LYS A 18 10.19 -14.28 8.23
CA LYS A 18 10.81 -12.99 7.96
C LYS A 18 10.06 -12.17 6.89
N LYS A 19 9.57 -12.82 5.84
CA LYS A 19 8.76 -12.17 4.80
C LYS A 19 7.40 -11.71 5.36
N VAL A 20 6.72 -12.61 6.07
CA VAL A 20 5.41 -12.33 6.67
C VAL A 20 5.48 -11.20 7.71
N GLU A 21 6.51 -11.16 8.53
CA GLU A 21 6.69 -10.09 9.52
C GLU A 21 6.96 -8.74 8.85
N LEU A 22 7.68 -8.73 7.72
CA LEU A 22 7.86 -7.52 6.93
C LEU A 22 6.54 -7.05 6.29
N ASP A 23 5.74 -7.97 5.74
CA ASP A 23 4.40 -7.66 5.25
C ASP A 23 3.51 -7.07 6.35
N LYS A 24 3.47 -7.68 7.54
CA LYS A 24 2.71 -7.16 8.68
C LYS A 24 3.14 -5.76 9.08
N LYS A 25 4.45 -5.49 9.14
CA LYS A 25 4.97 -4.15 9.46
C LYS A 25 4.57 -3.12 8.40
N TRP A 26 4.54 -3.50 7.13
CA TRP A 26 4.06 -2.61 6.07
C TRP A 26 2.56 -2.32 6.21
N GLU A 27 1.73 -3.35 6.39
CA GLU A 27 0.27 -3.22 6.58
C GLU A 27 -0.08 -2.34 7.79
N THR A 28 0.67 -2.47 8.88
CA THR A 28 0.47 -1.68 10.10
C THR A 28 1.15 -0.31 10.08
N SER A 29 1.98 -0.03 9.07
CA SER A 29 2.74 1.22 9.00
C SER A 29 1.83 2.45 8.91
N LEU A 30 2.17 3.48 9.69
CA LEU A 30 1.54 4.79 9.57
C LEU A 30 1.83 5.42 8.20
N THR A 31 2.97 5.10 7.59
CA THR A 31 3.37 5.56 6.25
C THR A 31 2.31 5.23 5.20
N ARG A 32 1.80 3.99 5.19
CA ARG A 32 0.73 3.60 4.26
C ARG A 32 -0.54 4.42 4.49
N LYS A 33 -0.97 4.55 5.73
CA LYS A 33 -2.21 5.28 6.07
C LYS A 33 -2.12 6.75 5.66
N ILE A 34 -1.02 7.42 6.03
CA ILE A 34 -0.78 8.83 5.69
C ILE A 34 -0.71 9.02 4.18
N CYS A 35 -0.04 8.12 3.46
CA CYS A 35 0.03 8.18 2.01
C CYS A 35 -1.35 8.10 1.35
N ILE A 36 -2.20 7.15 1.75
CA ILE A 36 -3.56 7.03 1.21
C ILE A 36 -4.34 8.32 1.46
N CYS A 37 -4.30 8.86 2.69
CA CYS A 37 -4.98 10.10 3.04
C CYS A 37 -4.52 11.30 2.20
N ILE A 38 -3.21 11.45 1.98
CA ILE A 38 -2.66 12.54 1.16
C ILE A 38 -3.10 12.38 -0.30
N LEU A 39 -3.04 11.16 -0.85
CA LEU A 39 -3.44 10.90 -2.23
C LEU A 39 -4.92 11.14 -2.45
N THR A 40 -5.79 10.63 -1.57
CA THR A 40 -7.24 10.87 -1.68
C THR A 40 -7.56 12.36 -1.57
N TYR A 41 -6.89 13.08 -0.67
CA TYR A 41 -7.08 14.52 -0.53
C TYR A 41 -6.68 15.28 -1.80
N ILE A 42 -5.52 14.97 -2.39
CA ILE A 42 -5.07 15.59 -3.65
C ILE A 42 -6.06 15.30 -4.78
N VAL A 43 -6.54 14.06 -4.91
CA VAL A 43 -7.51 13.67 -5.94
C VAL A 43 -8.81 14.47 -5.78
N VAL A 44 -9.31 14.62 -4.55
CA VAL A 44 -10.52 15.41 -4.27
C VAL A 44 -10.32 16.90 -4.55
N ILE A 45 -9.15 17.47 -4.23
CA ILE A 45 -8.84 18.86 -4.59
C ILE A 45 -8.87 19.04 -6.11
N VAL A 46 -8.12 18.22 -6.84
CA VAL A 46 -8.03 18.30 -8.31
C VAL A 46 -9.42 18.16 -8.93
N TYR A 47 -10.19 17.19 -8.45
CA TYR A 47 -11.58 17.02 -8.85
C TYR A 47 -12.43 18.27 -8.61
N SER A 48 -12.34 18.85 -7.42
CA SER A 48 -13.13 20.02 -7.03
C SER A 48 -12.84 21.23 -7.93
N TYR A 49 -11.59 21.39 -8.38
CA TYR A 49 -11.23 22.42 -9.37
C TYR A 49 -11.82 22.15 -10.76
N ILE A 50 -11.86 20.89 -11.21
CA ILE A 50 -12.39 20.51 -12.53
C ILE A 50 -13.91 20.69 -12.59
N VAL A 51 -14.60 20.35 -11.51
CA VAL A 51 -16.08 20.25 -11.47
C VAL A 51 -16.74 21.54 -11.00
N ARG A 52 -15.96 22.53 -10.58
CA ARG A 52 -16.46 23.85 -10.14
C ARG A 52 -17.49 24.50 -11.08
N ASN A 53 -17.44 24.20 -12.39
CA ASN A 53 -18.36 24.72 -13.40
C ASN A 53 -19.35 23.67 -13.97
N TYR A 54 -19.28 22.41 -13.56
CA TYR A 54 -20.04 21.30 -14.16
C TYR A 54 -20.65 20.39 -13.09
N SER A 55 -21.97 20.36 -12.94
CA SER A 55 -22.68 19.49 -11.99
C SER A 55 -22.97 18.10 -12.57
N ASN A 56 -21.92 17.34 -12.95
CA ASN A 56 -22.09 15.99 -13.50
C ASN A 56 -21.85 14.90 -12.43
N ILE A 57 -22.92 14.22 -12.01
CA ILE A 57 -22.88 13.13 -11.01
C ILE A 57 -21.98 11.97 -11.43
N LEU A 58 -21.88 11.67 -12.73
CA LEU A 58 -21.02 10.59 -13.23
C LEU A 58 -19.53 10.90 -13.07
N LEU A 59 -19.16 12.19 -13.11
CA LEU A 59 -17.79 12.63 -12.88
C LEU A 59 -17.47 12.56 -11.37
N SER A 60 -18.43 12.94 -10.52
CA SER A 60 -18.31 12.85 -9.05
C SER A 60 -18.13 11.41 -8.56
N SER A 61 -18.84 10.46 -9.16
CA SER A 61 -18.76 9.06 -8.74
C SER A 61 -17.45 8.38 -9.15
N LEU A 62 -16.71 8.94 -10.12
CA LEU A 62 -15.39 8.42 -10.52
C LEU A 62 -14.27 8.79 -9.54
N VAL A 63 -14.43 9.83 -8.72
CA VAL A 63 -13.43 10.27 -7.73
C VAL A 63 -12.93 9.15 -6.82
N PRO A 64 -13.82 8.38 -6.14
CA PRO A 64 -13.38 7.26 -5.30
C PRO A 64 -12.72 6.13 -6.10
N VAL A 65 -13.16 5.90 -7.35
CA VAL A 65 -12.58 4.87 -8.22
C VAL A 65 -11.13 5.24 -8.58
N ILE A 66 -10.92 6.48 -9.03
CA ILE A 66 -9.60 7.00 -9.40
C ILE A 66 -8.68 7.04 -8.17
N GLY A 67 -9.19 7.53 -7.04
CA GLY A 67 -8.44 7.56 -5.78
C GLY A 67 -7.99 6.18 -5.33
N PHE A 68 -8.88 5.18 -5.41
CA PHE A 68 -8.55 3.80 -5.09
C PHE A 68 -7.52 3.22 -6.06
N THR A 69 -7.72 3.34 -7.38
CA THR A 69 -6.78 2.82 -8.39
C THR A 69 -5.40 3.47 -8.28
N LEU A 70 -5.33 4.78 -8.01
CA LEU A 70 -4.05 5.44 -7.76
C LEU A 70 -3.39 4.93 -6.49
N SER A 71 -4.15 4.66 -5.43
CA SER A 71 -3.61 4.10 -4.19
C SER A 71 -2.98 2.71 -4.40
N THR A 72 -3.56 1.84 -5.23
CA THR A 72 -3.00 0.49 -5.46
C THR A 72 -1.66 0.55 -6.20
N LEU A 73 -1.49 1.52 -7.11
CA LEU A 73 -0.26 1.74 -7.86
C LEU A 73 0.82 2.44 -7.02
N SER A 74 0.45 3.53 -6.33
CA SER A 74 1.39 4.35 -5.55
C SER A 74 1.94 3.60 -4.34
N LEU A 75 1.12 2.83 -3.63
CA LEU A 75 1.52 2.07 -2.45
C LEU A 75 2.57 1.02 -2.78
N LYS A 76 2.54 0.42 -3.98
CA LYS A 76 3.56 -0.52 -4.43
C LYS A 76 4.93 0.14 -4.54
N TYR A 77 4.98 1.37 -5.04
CA TYR A 77 6.23 2.13 -5.16
C TYR A 77 6.73 2.61 -3.79
N ILE A 78 5.82 3.13 -2.96
CA ILE A 78 6.15 3.64 -1.62
C ILE A 78 6.61 2.51 -0.71
N ARG A 79 6.02 1.32 -0.85
CA ARG A 79 6.47 0.10 -0.17
C ARG A 79 7.93 -0.20 -0.48
N LYS A 80 8.33 -0.12 -1.75
CA LYS A 80 9.73 -0.36 -2.18
C LYS A 80 10.70 0.66 -1.56
N ILE A 81 10.30 1.92 -1.43
CA ILE A 81 11.11 2.96 -0.76
C ILE A 81 11.19 2.70 0.74
N TRP A 82 10.06 2.38 1.36
CA TRP A 82 9.97 2.11 2.80
C TRP A 82 10.79 0.90 3.22
N GLU A 83 10.74 -0.19 2.44
CA GLU A 83 11.56 -1.39 2.66
C GLU A 83 13.06 -1.10 2.57
N LYS A 84 13.48 -0.14 1.74
CA LYS A 84 14.88 0.31 1.64
C LYS A 84 15.33 1.13 2.85
N ASN A 85 14.42 1.88 3.49
CA ASN A 85 14.71 2.73 4.64
C ASN A 85 14.63 2.00 5.99
N ILE A 86 14.01 0.82 6.05
CA ILE A 86 13.89 -0.01 7.27
C ILE A 86 14.98 -1.08 7.38
N LYS A 87 15.66 -1.40 6.27
CA LYS A 87 16.89 -2.19 6.28
C LYS A 87 18.06 -1.35 6.75
#